data_AF-A0A117SZS2-F1
#
_entry.id   AF-A0A117SZS2-F1
#
_cell.length_a   1.000
_cell.length_b   1.000
_cell.length_c   1.000
_cell.angle_alpha   90.00
_cell.angle_beta   90.00
_cell.angle_gamma   90.00
#
_symmetry.space_group_name_H-M   'P 1'
#
loop_
_entity.id
_entity.type
_entity.pdbx_description
1 polymer ?
#
loop_
_entity_poly.entity_id
_entity_poly.type
_entity_poly.pdbx_seq_one_letter_code
_entity_poly.pdbx_strand_id
1 'polypeptide(L)'
;MSGQTGVSAGAELSLAAATAAIVGELAEAGKLGPGKILVVGASTSEVAGVRIGTGGALEVAQQLLQGIRRIAAERGFHTVYQCCEHLNRSLVMERSLLEALGLREVSAVPIPGAGGSMAAAAYGSMADPVLAETVEAHAGIDIGETLIGMHLRRVAVPFRPSLRYIGSARVNAAFSRPPLIGGERAVYRTQETSGSPQCD
;
A
#
# COMPACT_ATOMS: atom_id res chain seq x y z
N MET A 1 50.72 -15.03 3.11
CA MET A 1 49.91 -14.17 4.00
C MET A 1 48.59 -13.94 3.31
N SER A 2 47.60 -14.72 3.72
CA SER A 2 46.23 -14.78 3.21
C SER A 2 45.34 -13.75 3.92
N GLY A 3 44.35 -13.21 3.17
CA GLY A 3 43.26 -12.35 3.65
C GLY A 3 42.95 -11.26 2.62
N GLN A 4 42.21 -11.51 1.53
CA GLN A 4 40.74 -11.61 1.45
C GLN A 4 40.00 -10.54 2.27
N THR A 5 39.68 -9.41 1.61
CA THR A 5 38.34 -9.03 1.11
C THR A 5 37.35 -8.63 2.21
N GLY A 6 37.36 -7.34 2.54
CA GLY A 6 36.25 -6.69 3.21
C GLY A 6 35.11 -6.46 2.22
N VAL A 7 33.96 -7.03 2.54
CA VAL A 7 32.70 -6.98 1.81
C VAL A 7 32.29 -5.53 1.52
N SER A 8 31.90 -5.28 0.26
CA SER A 8 31.33 -4.02 -0.20
C SER A 8 30.05 -3.69 0.57
N ALA A 9 29.99 -2.51 1.18
CA ALA A 9 28.77 -1.93 1.72
C ALA A 9 27.68 -1.88 0.63
N GLY A 10 26.61 -2.65 0.82
CA GLY A 10 25.41 -2.55 -0.01
C GLY A 10 24.83 -1.14 0.13
N ALA A 11 24.60 -0.46 -0.99
CA ALA A 11 24.05 0.89 -1.00
C ALA A 11 22.68 0.90 -0.29
N GLU A 12 22.54 1.76 0.72
CA GLU A 12 21.27 1.96 1.43
C GLU A 12 20.26 2.57 0.45
N LEU A 13 19.15 1.88 0.22
CA LEU A 13 18.09 2.34 -0.69
C LEU A 13 17.42 3.59 -0.13
N SER A 14 17.11 4.57 -0.98
CA SER A 14 16.29 5.72 -0.56
C SER A 14 14.88 5.26 -0.14
N LEU A 15 14.19 6.07 0.67
CA LEU A 15 12.83 5.74 1.11
C LEU A 15 11.89 5.54 -0.08
N ALA A 16 12.01 6.38 -1.10
CA ALA A 16 11.23 6.26 -2.34
C ALA A 16 11.53 4.96 -3.10
N ALA A 17 12.81 4.56 -3.22
CA ALA A 17 13.20 3.34 -3.91
C ALA A 17 12.76 2.08 -3.15
N ALA A 18 12.95 2.04 -1.82
CA ALA A 18 12.49 0.95 -0.97
C ALA A 18 10.96 0.80 -1.03
N THR A 19 10.24 1.93 -0.96
CA THR A 19 8.78 1.95 -1.07
C THR A 19 8.31 1.44 -2.43
N ALA A 20 8.92 1.89 -3.53
CA ALA A 20 8.59 1.43 -4.87
C ALA A 20 8.84 -0.08 -5.05
N ALA A 21 9.94 -0.60 -4.51
CA ALA A 21 10.25 -2.04 -4.56
C ALA A 21 9.16 -2.87 -3.86
N ILE A 22 8.81 -2.50 -2.62
CA ILE A 22 7.78 -3.19 -1.84
C ILE A 22 6.41 -3.13 -2.51
N VAL A 23 5.99 -1.94 -2.98
CA VAL A 23 4.69 -1.75 -3.63
C VAL A 23 4.66 -2.50 -4.96
N GLY A 24 5.77 -2.54 -5.71
CA GLY A 24 5.91 -3.32 -6.94
C GLY A 24 5.73 -4.83 -6.72
N GLU A 25 6.38 -5.38 -5.70
CA GLU A 25 6.22 -6.79 -5.32
C GLU A 25 4.79 -7.11 -4.87
N LEU A 26 4.20 -6.26 -4.04
CA LEU A 26 2.82 -6.42 -3.58
C LEU A 26 1.84 -6.34 -4.76
N ALA A 27 2.05 -5.41 -5.68
CA ALA A 27 1.21 -5.26 -6.86
C ALA A 27 1.28 -6.48 -7.78
N GLU A 28 2.46 -7.09 -7.92
CA GLU A 28 2.63 -8.34 -8.65
C GLU A 28 1.87 -9.49 -7.98
N ALA A 29 2.13 -9.71 -6.68
CA ALA A 29 1.51 -10.81 -5.92
C ALA A 29 -0.02 -10.66 -5.84
N GLY A 30 -0.50 -9.43 -5.67
CA GLY A 30 -1.92 -9.09 -5.57
C GLY A 30 -2.62 -8.85 -6.92
N LYS A 31 -1.89 -8.96 -8.05
CA LYS A 31 -2.39 -8.66 -9.41
C LYS A 31 -3.09 -7.30 -9.49
N LEU A 32 -2.47 -6.27 -8.92
CA LEU A 32 -3.01 -4.91 -8.93
C LEU A 32 -2.84 -4.29 -10.32
N GLY A 33 -3.94 -3.74 -10.83
CA GLY A 33 -3.99 -3.02 -12.11
C GLY A 33 -5.22 -2.12 -12.19
N PRO A 34 -5.69 -1.76 -13.40
CA PRO A 34 -6.86 -0.91 -13.61
C PRO A 34 -8.08 -1.30 -12.76
N GLY A 35 -8.68 -0.30 -12.09
CA GLY A 35 -9.83 -0.47 -11.21
C GLY A 35 -9.53 -1.11 -9.84
N LYS A 36 -8.28 -1.48 -9.56
CA LYS A 36 -7.86 -1.96 -8.23
C LYS A 36 -7.46 -0.80 -7.32
N ILE A 37 -7.49 -1.05 -6.02
CA ILE A 37 -7.26 -0.04 -4.98
C ILE A 37 -6.21 -0.58 -4.01
N LEU A 38 -5.17 0.21 -3.79
CA LEU A 38 -4.19 0.04 -2.74
C LEU A 38 -4.48 1.04 -1.61
N VAL A 39 -4.78 0.55 -0.41
CA VAL A 39 -4.83 1.41 0.79
C VAL A 39 -3.44 1.53 1.42
N VAL A 40 -3.07 2.74 1.80
CA VAL A 40 -1.78 3.07 2.41
C VAL A 40 -2.01 3.61 3.81
N GLY A 41 -1.49 2.92 4.82
CA GLY A 41 -1.32 3.45 6.16
C GLY A 41 0.17 3.71 6.41
N ALA A 42 0.53 4.88 6.95
CA ALA A 42 1.93 5.18 7.22
C ALA A 42 2.11 6.11 8.43
N SER A 43 3.09 5.79 9.26
CA SER A 43 3.59 6.63 10.34
C SER A 43 4.97 7.19 9.98
N THR A 44 5.04 8.49 9.68
CA THR A 44 6.30 9.13 9.27
C THR A 44 7.30 9.28 10.42
N SER A 45 6.83 9.36 11.67
CA SER A 45 7.70 9.32 12.85
C SER A 45 8.36 7.96 13.02
N GLU A 46 7.62 6.87 12.78
CA GLU A 46 8.19 5.51 12.83
C GLU A 46 9.19 5.29 11.69
N VAL A 47 8.93 5.83 10.50
CA VAL A 47 9.88 5.74 9.37
C VAL A 47 11.18 6.46 9.69
N ALA A 48 11.09 7.62 10.34
CA ALA A 48 12.26 8.40 10.73
C ALA A 48 13.04 7.79 11.90
N GLY A 49 12.39 6.99 12.76
CA GLY A 49 13.00 6.34 13.92
C GLY A 49 13.37 7.26 15.09
N VAL A 50 13.23 8.59 14.91
CA VAL A 50 13.49 9.61 15.93
C VAL A 50 12.40 10.68 15.89
N ARG A 51 12.27 11.44 16.98
CA ARG A 51 11.40 12.62 16.98
C ARG A 51 11.94 13.65 16.00
N ILE A 52 11.19 13.88 14.94
CA ILE A 52 11.45 14.90 13.94
C ILE A 52 10.37 15.98 13.98
N GLY A 53 10.74 17.21 13.61
CA GLY A 53 9.76 18.28 13.43
C GLY A 53 8.85 18.02 12.23
N THR A 54 7.78 18.82 12.11
CA THR A 54 6.77 18.71 11.05
C THR A 54 7.35 18.74 9.64
N GLY A 55 8.39 19.56 9.39
CA GLY A 55 9.05 19.67 8.09
C GLY A 55 9.68 18.35 7.64
N GLY A 56 10.47 17.71 8.51
CA GLY A 56 11.07 16.41 8.20
C GLY A 56 10.01 15.31 8.02
N ALA A 57 8.93 15.36 8.79
CA ALA A 57 7.84 14.38 8.67
C ALA A 57 7.12 14.49 7.32
N LEU A 58 7.05 15.70 6.75
CA LEU A 58 6.49 15.93 5.42
C LEU A 58 7.43 15.46 4.31
N GLU A 59 8.75 15.67 4.47
CA GLU A 59 9.75 15.16 3.52
C GLU A 59 9.72 13.64 3.44
N VAL A 60 9.64 12.95 4.59
CA VAL A 60 9.44 11.50 4.65
C VAL A 60 8.17 11.10 3.91
N ALA A 61 7.03 11.76 4.18
CA ALA A 61 5.76 11.48 3.49
C ALA A 61 5.88 11.64 1.97
N GLN A 62 6.58 12.68 1.49
CA GLN A 62 6.78 12.95 0.07
C GLN A 62 7.60 11.83 -0.61
N GLN A 63 8.64 11.32 0.03
CA GLN A 63 9.42 10.20 -0.51
C GLN A 63 8.60 8.90 -0.58
N LEU A 64 7.81 8.58 0.45
CA LEU A 64 6.90 7.43 0.42
C LEU A 64 5.88 7.59 -0.71
N LEU A 65 5.26 8.77 -0.80
CA LEU A 65 4.26 9.10 -1.81
C LEU A 65 4.82 8.98 -3.23
N GLN A 66 6.05 9.43 -3.46
CA GLN A 66 6.75 9.28 -4.73
C GLN A 66 6.92 7.81 -5.13
N GLY A 67 7.41 6.98 -4.21
CA GLY A 67 7.59 5.54 -4.45
C GLY A 67 6.28 4.83 -4.78
N ILE A 68 5.22 5.13 -4.02
CA ILE A 68 3.87 4.58 -4.23
C ILE A 68 3.31 4.99 -5.59
N ARG A 69 3.34 6.30 -5.90
CA ARG A 69 2.74 6.85 -7.12
C ARG A 69 3.41 6.35 -8.38
N ARG A 70 4.73 6.16 -8.34
CA ARG A 70 5.47 5.56 -9.44
C ARG A 70 4.87 4.22 -9.85
N ILE A 71 4.72 3.30 -8.90
CA ILE A 71 4.19 1.96 -9.18
C ILE A 71 2.70 2.00 -9.54
N ALA A 72 1.93 2.86 -8.87
CA ALA A 72 0.51 3.06 -9.18
C ALA A 72 0.31 3.53 -10.63
N ALA A 73 1.13 4.46 -11.11
CA ALA A 73 1.09 4.94 -12.49
C ALA A 73 1.55 3.87 -13.48
N GLU A 74 2.63 3.14 -13.17
CA GLU A 74 3.16 2.06 -14.03
C GLU A 74 2.14 0.92 -14.23
N ARG A 75 1.34 0.60 -13.20
CA ARG A 75 0.40 -0.53 -13.23
C ARG A 75 -1.07 -0.15 -13.37
N GLY A 76 -1.41 1.12 -13.17
CA GLY A 76 -2.76 1.67 -13.37
C GLY A 76 -3.75 1.39 -12.25
N PHE A 77 -3.33 1.17 -11.00
CA PHE A 77 -4.24 1.04 -9.86
C PHE A 77 -4.41 2.37 -9.09
N HIS A 78 -5.50 2.49 -8.34
CA HIS A 78 -5.78 3.65 -7.49
C HIS A 78 -5.12 3.51 -6.12
N THR A 79 -4.73 4.64 -5.53
CA THR A 79 -4.19 4.70 -4.17
C THR A 79 -5.09 5.54 -3.27
N VAL A 80 -5.28 5.10 -2.04
CA VAL A 80 -6.02 5.83 -1.01
C VAL A 80 -5.20 5.84 0.28
N TYR A 81 -5.22 6.95 1.02
CA TYR A 81 -4.29 7.18 2.12
C TYR A 81 -5.04 7.35 3.42
N GLN A 82 -4.82 6.44 4.37
CA GLN A 82 -5.47 6.44 5.67
C GLN A 82 -4.95 7.61 6.53
N CYS A 83 -5.86 8.38 7.09
CA CYS A 83 -5.55 9.35 8.13
C CYS A 83 -5.24 8.65 9.47
N CYS A 84 -4.62 9.35 10.41
CA CYS A 84 -4.51 8.84 11.79
C CYS A 84 -5.88 8.80 12.48
N GLU A 85 -5.90 8.23 13.69
CA GLU A 85 -7.09 8.06 14.53
C GLU A 85 -7.80 9.37 14.89
N HIS A 86 -7.11 10.52 14.85
CA HIS A 86 -7.73 11.83 15.09
C HIS A 86 -8.77 12.23 14.03
N LEU A 87 -8.65 11.68 12.81
CA LEU A 87 -9.66 11.80 11.75
C LEU A 87 -10.36 10.46 11.51
N ASN A 88 -10.46 9.63 12.55
CA ASN A 88 -11.18 8.35 12.53
C ASN A 88 -10.74 7.39 11.41
N ARG A 89 -9.47 7.49 10.98
CA ARG A 89 -8.93 6.68 9.88
C ARG A 89 -9.65 6.88 8.55
N SER A 90 -10.25 8.05 8.33
CA SER A 90 -10.81 8.45 7.03
C SER A 90 -9.74 8.39 5.94
N LEU A 91 -10.15 8.23 4.69
CA LEU A 91 -9.22 7.96 3.58
C LEU A 91 -9.18 9.12 2.59
N VAL A 92 -7.99 9.67 2.37
CA VAL A 92 -7.73 10.64 1.30
C VAL A 92 -7.72 9.93 -0.05
N MET A 93 -8.51 10.43 -1.00
CA MET A 93 -8.57 9.95 -2.38
C MET A 93 -9.02 11.05 -3.35
N GLU A 94 -8.96 10.79 -4.64
CA GLU A 94 -9.57 11.67 -5.66
C GLU A 94 -11.10 11.56 -5.61
N ARG A 95 -11.80 12.70 -5.76
CA ARG A 95 -13.27 12.77 -5.79
C ARG A 95 -13.89 11.79 -6.79
N SER A 96 -13.31 11.69 -7.98
CA SER A 96 -13.76 10.79 -9.03
C SER A 96 -13.79 9.32 -8.59
N LEU A 97 -12.83 8.89 -7.75
CA LEU A 97 -12.81 7.54 -7.21
C LEU A 97 -13.88 7.35 -6.13
N LEU A 98 -14.06 8.34 -5.25
CA LEU A 98 -15.10 8.31 -4.21
C LEU A 98 -16.49 8.13 -4.84
N GLU A 99 -16.79 8.92 -5.88
CA GLU A 99 -18.06 8.88 -6.61
C GLU A 99 -18.23 7.57 -7.37
N ALA A 100 -17.20 7.12 -8.09
CA ALA A 100 -17.24 5.86 -8.85
C ALA A 100 -17.50 4.63 -7.97
N LEU A 101 -17.06 4.67 -6.71
CA LEU A 101 -17.26 3.62 -5.72
C LEU A 101 -18.52 3.81 -4.86
N GLY A 102 -19.20 4.96 -4.97
CA GLY A 102 -20.37 5.30 -4.16
C GLY A 102 -20.06 5.37 -2.65
N LEU A 103 -18.85 5.82 -2.28
CA LEU A 103 -18.45 5.89 -0.88
C LEU A 103 -19.04 7.14 -0.20
N ARG A 104 -19.21 7.06 1.12
CA ARG A 104 -19.64 8.20 1.93
C ARG A 104 -18.50 9.20 2.10
N GLU A 105 -18.71 10.42 1.60
CA GLU A 105 -17.82 11.56 1.87
C GLU A 105 -17.96 12.04 3.32
N VAL A 106 -16.83 12.37 3.94
CA VAL A 106 -16.72 13.02 5.26
C VAL A 106 -15.89 14.29 5.13
N SER A 107 -16.07 15.26 6.03
CA SER A 107 -15.46 16.59 5.88
C SER A 107 -14.39 16.85 6.93
N ALA A 108 -13.15 17.01 6.48
CA ALA A 108 -12.01 17.59 7.20
C ALA A 108 -10.89 17.88 6.19
N VAL A 109 -9.89 18.67 6.59
CA VAL A 109 -8.64 18.84 5.84
C VAL A 109 -7.51 18.23 6.69
N PRO A 110 -6.87 17.14 6.25
CA PRO A 110 -5.76 16.54 6.98
C PRO A 110 -4.57 17.50 7.03
N ILE A 111 -4.04 17.68 8.24
CA ILE A 111 -2.80 18.41 8.48
C ILE A 111 -1.82 17.49 9.25
N PRO A 112 -0.51 17.77 9.26
CA PRO A 112 0.44 16.94 9.99
C PRO A 112 0.08 16.72 11.47
N GLY A 113 -0.53 17.72 12.13
CA GLY A 113 -0.97 17.62 13.53
C GLY A 113 -2.32 16.92 13.75
N ALA A 114 -3.12 16.69 12.70
CA ALA A 114 -4.43 16.04 12.77
C ALA A 114 -4.73 15.38 11.42
N GLY A 115 -4.60 14.05 11.36
CA GLY A 115 -4.66 13.25 10.12
C GLY A 115 -3.30 12.65 9.72
N GLY A 116 -2.20 13.30 10.10
CA GLY A 116 -0.83 12.80 9.90
C GLY A 116 -0.19 13.26 8.59
N SER A 117 1.14 13.30 8.54
CA SER A 117 1.90 13.87 7.42
C SER A 117 1.67 13.14 6.10
N MET A 118 1.45 11.83 6.12
CA MET A 118 1.19 11.06 4.90
C MET A 118 -0.14 11.47 4.24
N ALA A 119 -1.21 11.53 5.02
CA ALA A 119 -2.52 11.95 4.55
C ALA A 119 -2.51 13.42 4.10
N ALA A 120 -1.86 14.30 4.86
CA ALA A 120 -1.70 15.71 4.49
C ALA A 120 -0.94 15.90 3.17
N ALA A 121 0.17 15.17 2.98
CA ALA A 121 0.94 15.20 1.73
C ALA A 121 0.15 14.66 0.54
N ALA A 122 -0.60 13.57 0.74
CA ALA A 122 -1.46 13.01 -0.29
C ALA A 122 -2.58 14.00 -0.68
N TYR A 123 -3.25 14.58 0.31
CA TYR A 123 -4.35 15.53 0.12
C TYR A 123 -3.89 16.75 -0.68
N GLY A 124 -2.78 17.37 -0.28
CA GLY A 124 -2.25 18.56 -0.96
C GLY A 124 -1.65 18.33 -2.35
N SER A 125 -1.58 17.09 -2.82
CA SER A 125 -0.95 16.75 -4.12
C SER A 125 -1.89 16.02 -5.09
N MET A 126 -3.15 15.85 -4.72
CA MET A 126 -4.23 15.35 -5.58
C MET A 126 -4.92 16.51 -6.30
N ALA A 127 -5.62 16.21 -7.40
CA ALA A 127 -6.29 17.23 -8.20
C ALA A 127 -7.58 17.73 -7.54
N ASP A 128 -8.41 16.81 -7.04
CA ASP A 128 -9.65 17.10 -6.33
C ASP A 128 -9.76 16.17 -5.10
N PRO A 129 -9.01 16.46 -4.01
CA PRO A 129 -8.92 15.58 -2.86
C PRO A 129 -10.19 15.60 -2.01
N VAL A 130 -10.60 14.40 -1.57
CA VAL A 130 -11.73 14.18 -0.66
C VAL A 130 -11.39 13.17 0.43
N LEU A 131 -12.21 13.12 1.47
CA LEU A 131 -12.14 12.09 2.49
C LEU A 131 -13.34 11.15 2.37
N ALA A 132 -13.08 9.85 2.27
CA ALA A 132 -14.09 8.81 2.46
C ALA A 132 -14.09 8.32 3.90
N GLU A 133 -15.27 7.95 4.42
CA GLU A 133 -15.40 7.31 5.74
C GLU A 133 -14.68 5.95 5.78
N THR A 134 -14.91 5.11 4.76
CA THR A 134 -14.33 3.76 4.65
C THR A 134 -14.08 3.39 3.20
N VAL A 135 -13.31 2.31 2.97
CA VAL A 135 -13.11 1.70 1.65
C VAL A 135 -12.98 0.19 1.79
N GLU A 136 -13.26 -0.54 0.71
CA GLU A 136 -12.93 -1.94 0.56
C GLU A 136 -11.83 -2.10 -0.51
N ALA A 137 -10.57 -2.03 -0.07
CA ALA A 137 -9.39 -2.07 -0.92
C ALA A 137 -8.97 -3.50 -1.30
N HIS A 138 -8.31 -3.61 -2.45
CA HIS A 138 -7.87 -4.88 -3.01
C HIS A 138 -6.53 -5.34 -2.42
N ALA A 139 -5.70 -4.40 -1.99
CA ALA A 139 -4.47 -4.63 -1.27
C ALA A 139 -4.18 -3.45 -0.34
N GLY A 140 -3.22 -3.64 0.55
CA GLY A 140 -2.77 -2.58 1.42
C GLY A 140 -1.33 -2.74 1.87
N ILE A 141 -0.70 -1.60 2.13
CA ILE A 141 0.62 -1.48 2.74
C ILE A 141 0.50 -0.63 4.02
N ASP A 142 1.02 -1.15 5.11
CA ASP A 142 1.05 -0.52 6.42
C ASP A 142 2.51 -0.33 6.85
N ILE A 143 2.93 0.94 6.90
CA ILE A 143 4.30 1.36 7.18
C ILE A 143 4.32 1.96 8.60
N GLY A 144 4.88 1.24 9.55
CA GLY A 144 4.90 1.67 10.97
C GLY A 144 3.66 1.26 11.74
N GLU A 145 3.06 0.12 11.39
CA GLU A 145 2.06 -0.60 12.20
C GLU A 145 0.84 0.26 12.58
N THR A 146 0.34 1.03 11.60
CA THR A 146 -0.82 1.91 11.72
C THR A 146 -2.16 1.18 11.67
N LEU A 147 -2.19 -0.12 11.34
CA LEU A 147 -3.37 -0.97 11.17
C LEU A 147 -4.30 -0.50 10.05
N ILE A 148 -4.30 -1.23 8.93
CA ILE A 148 -5.14 -0.97 7.75
C ILE A 148 -6.20 -2.06 7.48
N GLY A 149 -6.29 -3.06 8.36
CA GLY A 149 -7.08 -4.27 8.13
C GLY A 149 -8.58 -4.02 7.95
N MET A 150 -9.10 -2.96 8.57
CA MET A 150 -10.50 -2.53 8.44
C MET A 150 -10.85 -2.04 7.02
N HIS A 151 -9.85 -1.73 6.20
CA HIS A 151 -10.02 -1.22 4.84
C HIS A 151 -9.83 -2.30 3.77
N LEU A 152 -9.49 -3.53 4.14
CA LEU A 152 -9.24 -4.60 3.17
C LEU A 152 -10.50 -5.40 2.89
N ARG A 153 -10.72 -5.74 1.62
CA ARG A 153 -11.73 -6.72 1.24
C ARG A 153 -11.48 -8.06 1.92
N ARG A 154 -12.57 -8.74 2.29
CA ARG A 154 -12.53 -10.15 2.67
C ARG A 154 -12.30 -11.01 1.41
N VAL A 155 -11.32 -11.91 1.36
CA VAL A 155 -10.42 -12.39 2.42
C VAL A 155 -9.03 -11.77 2.26
N ALA A 156 -8.54 -11.06 3.29
CA ALA A 156 -7.17 -10.55 3.32
C ALA A 156 -6.16 -11.70 3.47
N VAL A 157 -5.07 -11.63 2.71
CA VAL A 157 -3.96 -12.58 2.66
C VAL A 157 -2.67 -11.81 2.92
N PRO A 158 -1.96 -12.08 4.04
CA PRO A 158 -0.70 -11.42 4.34
C PRO A 158 0.33 -11.67 3.23
N PHE A 159 1.02 -10.61 2.83
CA PHE A 159 2.17 -10.64 1.94
C PHE A 159 3.45 -10.30 2.70
N ARG A 160 4.56 -10.93 2.31
CA ARG A 160 5.86 -10.76 2.96
C ARG A 160 6.84 -10.18 1.94
N PRO A 161 6.91 -8.83 1.81
CA PRO A 161 7.77 -8.17 0.82
C PRO A 161 9.23 -8.37 1.14
N SER A 162 10.12 -8.48 0.14
CA SER A 162 11.56 -8.75 0.29
C SER A 162 12.22 -7.82 1.32
N LEU A 163 11.89 -6.52 1.27
CA LEU A 163 12.23 -5.52 2.26
C LEU A 163 11.17 -5.45 3.36
N ARG A 164 11.56 -5.68 4.61
CA ARG A 164 10.65 -5.67 5.78
C ARG A 164 10.57 -4.32 6.49
N TYR A 165 11.37 -3.34 6.08
CA TYR A 165 11.46 -2.02 6.68
C TYR A 165 11.58 -0.94 5.61
N ILE A 166 11.04 0.24 5.91
CA ILE A 166 11.31 1.49 5.19
C ILE A 166 11.79 2.51 6.23
N GLY A 167 13.03 2.97 6.10
CA GLY A 167 13.70 3.64 7.22
C GLY A 167 13.70 2.74 8.45
N SER A 168 13.22 3.25 9.58
CA SER A 168 13.07 2.47 10.81
C SER A 168 11.71 1.79 10.97
N ALA A 169 10.73 2.07 10.10
CA ALA A 169 9.39 1.53 10.22
C ALA A 169 9.29 0.10 9.68
N ARG A 170 8.66 -0.79 10.44
CA ARG A 170 8.24 -2.11 9.98
C ARG A 170 7.18 -2.00 8.91
N VAL A 171 7.25 -2.87 7.91
CA VAL A 171 6.28 -2.94 6.83
C VAL A 171 5.44 -4.20 6.93
N ASN A 172 4.13 -4.02 7.00
CA ASN A 172 3.14 -5.06 6.82
C ASN A 172 2.41 -4.84 5.49
N ALA A 173 2.14 -5.92 4.76
CA ALA A 173 1.42 -5.85 3.50
C ALA A 173 0.43 -7.00 3.39
N ALA A 174 -0.64 -6.78 2.64
CA ALA A 174 -1.62 -7.81 2.32
C ALA A 174 -2.31 -7.50 0.99
N PHE A 175 -2.76 -8.55 0.31
CA PHE A 175 -3.73 -8.43 -0.78
C PHE A 175 -4.98 -9.23 -0.42
N SER A 176 -6.08 -9.00 -1.14
CA SER A 176 -7.33 -9.71 -0.93
C SER A 176 -7.57 -10.73 -2.04
N ARG A 177 -8.29 -11.79 -1.70
CA ARG A 177 -8.80 -12.77 -2.68
C ARG A 177 -10.28 -13.04 -2.44
N PRO A 178 -11.00 -13.53 -3.47
CA PRO A 178 -12.34 -14.05 -3.26
C PRO A 178 -12.38 -15.14 -2.18
N PRO A 179 -13.43 -15.18 -1.35
CA PRO A 179 -13.70 -16.31 -0.47
C PRO A 179 -13.80 -17.61 -1.27
N LEU A 180 -13.19 -18.68 -0.78
CA LEU A 180 -13.48 -20.02 -1.32
C LEU A 180 -14.76 -20.48 -0.64
N ILE A 181 -15.75 -20.86 -1.46
CA ILE A 181 -17.07 -21.28 -1.01
C ILE A 181 -17.42 -22.64 -1.61
N GLY A 182 -18.38 -23.33 -0.99
CA GLY A 182 -18.87 -24.63 -1.46
C GLY A 182 -18.72 -25.74 -0.41
N GLY A 183 -19.51 -26.80 -0.56
CA GLY A 183 -19.45 -27.98 0.30
C GLY A 183 -18.33 -28.95 -0.08
N GLU A 184 -18.37 -30.17 0.45
CA GLU A 184 -17.31 -31.19 0.33
C GLU A 184 -16.90 -31.55 -1.11
N ARG A 185 -17.77 -31.30 -2.09
CA ARG A 185 -17.54 -31.61 -3.52
C ARG A 185 -17.00 -30.43 -4.32
N ALA A 186 -16.74 -29.28 -3.70
CA ALA A 186 -16.26 -28.09 -4.41
C ALA A 186 -14.84 -28.30 -4.95
N VAL A 187 -14.61 -27.85 -6.18
CA VAL A 187 -13.31 -27.90 -6.87
C VAL A 187 -12.94 -26.47 -7.27
N TYR A 188 -11.69 -26.06 -7.01
CA TYR A 188 -11.23 -24.67 -7.16
C TYR A 188 -10.26 -24.45 -8.34
N ARG A 189 -9.95 -25.52 -9.07
CA ARG A 189 -9.21 -25.53 -10.33
C ARG A 189 -9.74 -26.67 -11.19
N THR A 190 -10.14 -26.38 -12.42
CA THR A 190 -10.38 -27.44 -13.42
C THR A 190 -9.06 -28.15 -13.70
N GLN A 191 -9.07 -29.48 -13.83
CA GLN A 191 -7.88 -30.18 -14.34
C GLN A 191 -7.58 -29.61 -15.73
N GLU A 192 -6.37 -29.10 -15.93
CA GLU A 192 -5.93 -28.66 -17.25
C GLU A 192 -5.98 -29.87 -18.18
N THR A 193 -6.70 -29.77 -19.29
CA THR A 193 -6.66 -30.76 -20.37
C THR A 193 -5.23 -30.79 -20.88
N SER A 194 -4.43 -31.75 -20.42
CA SER A 194 -3.17 -32.09 -21.06
C SER A 194 -3.50 -32.50 -22.48
N GLY A 195 -3.17 -31.65 -23.44
CA GLY A 195 -3.32 -31.97 -24.86
C GLY A 195 -2.63 -33.31 -25.13
N SER A 196 -3.42 -34.32 -25.45
CA SER A 196 -2.93 -35.51 -26.13
C SER A 196 -2.33 -35.07 -27.46
N PRO A 197 -1.04 -35.37 -27.75
CA PRO A 197 -0.62 -35.44 -29.13
C PRO A 197 -1.23 -36.72 -29.68
N GLN A 198 -2.46 -36.64 -30.18
CA GLN A 198 -2.98 -37.72 -30.99
C GLN A 198 -2.41 -37.54 -32.39
N CYS A 199 -1.35 -38.31 -32.65
CA CYS A 199 -1.01 -38.74 -33.99
C CYS A 199 -2.26 -39.39 -34.61
N ASP A 200 -2.67 -38.88 -35.77
CA ASP A 200 -2.69 -39.61 -37.05
C ASP A 200 -2.47 -38.61 -38.19
#